data_AF-A0A660Y6Q6-F1
#
_entry.id   AF-A0A660Y6Q6-F1
#
_cell.length_a   1.000
_cell.length_b   1.000
_cell.length_c   1.000
_cell.angle_alpha   90.00
_cell.angle_beta   90.00
_cell.angle_gamma   90.00
#
_symmetry.space_group_name_H-M   'P 1'
#
loop_
_entity.id
_entity.type
_entity.pdbx_description
1 polymer ?
#
loop_
_entity_poly.entity_id
_entity_poly.type
_entity_poly.pdbx_seq_one_letter_code
_entity_poly.pdbx_strand_id
1 'polypeptide(L)'
;MEIKVVKVEKPDDVNFILGQSHFIKTVEDIHEALVTAVPGIKFGLAFCESSGKALVRWSGTDEGMIELAKKNALSLGAGHTFFIFLAPGFFPVNVLNAVKAVPEVCRIF
;
A
#
# COMPACT_ATOMS: atom_id res chain seq x y z
N MET A 1 -6.22 -17.10 20.40
CA MET A 1 -6.52 -16.23 19.24
C MET A 1 -7.36 -15.07 19.76
N GLU A 2 -7.00 -13.83 19.44
CA GLU A 2 -7.73 -12.62 19.84
C GLU A 2 -8.11 -11.86 18.56
N ILE A 3 -9.33 -11.34 18.48
CA ILE A 3 -9.79 -10.51 17.35
C ILE A 3 -9.72 -9.06 17.76
N LYS A 4 -9.03 -8.24 16.97
CA LYS A 4 -8.86 -6.79 17.19
C LYS A 4 -9.44 -6.01 16.04
N VAL A 5 -10.07 -4.89 16.34
CA VAL A 5 -10.48 -3.89 15.34
C VAL A 5 -9.39 -2.83 15.28
N VAL A 6 -8.73 -2.72 14.13
CA VAL A 6 -7.74 -1.68 13.87
C VAL A 6 -8.35 -0.66 12.93
N LYS A 7 -8.46 0.58 13.39
CA LYS A 7 -8.97 1.68 12.57
C LYS A 7 -7.89 2.11 11.57
N VAL A 8 -8.26 2.19 10.30
CA VAL A 8 -7.42 2.84 9.27
C VAL A 8 -7.57 4.35 9.42
N GLU A 9 -6.48 5.05 9.68
CA GLU A 9 -6.43 6.50 9.75
C GLU A 9 -6.15 7.09 8.36
N LYS A 10 -7.01 8.00 7.91
CA LYS A 10 -6.82 8.76 6.67
C LYS A 10 -7.64 10.06 6.69
N PRO A 11 -7.21 11.09 5.95
CA PRO A 11 -8.09 12.20 5.57
C PRO A 11 -9.30 11.72 4.76
N ASP A 12 -10.38 12.49 4.75
CA ASP A 12 -11.65 12.11 4.09
C ASP A 12 -11.49 11.99 2.57
N ASP A 13 -10.71 12.87 1.96
CA ASP A 13 -10.45 12.99 0.52
C ASP A 13 -9.33 12.07 -0.01
N VAL A 14 -8.64 11.36 0.87
CA VAL A 14 -7.62 10.37 0.52
C VAL A 14 -8.26 9.01 0.28
N ASN A 15 -7.92 8.37 -0.84
CA ASN A 15 -8.35 7.00 -1.13
C ASN A 15 -7.35 5.99 -0.58
N PHE A 16 -7.84 4.79 -0.27
CA PHE A 16 -7.05 3.73 0.36
C PHE A 16 -7.29 2.38 -0.32
N ILE A 17 -6.22 1.61 -0.50
CA ILE A 17 -6.25 0.21 -0.97
C ILE A 17 -5.45 -0.64 0.01
N LEU A 18 -6.10 -1.66 0.57
CA LEU A 18 -5.45 -2.71 1.37
C LEU A 18 -5.33 -3.98 0.52
N GLY A 19 -4.17 -4.60 0.53
CA GLY A 19 -3.99 -5.90 -0.12
C GLY A 19 -2.98 -6.79 0.59
N GLN A 20 -2.85 -8.00 0.07
CA GLN A 20 -1.87 -8.99 0.50
C GLN A 20 -0.95 -9.30 -0.66
N SER A 21 0.34 -9.38 -0.39
CA SER A 21 1.39 -9.66 -1.36
C SER A 21 2.43 -10.61 -0.78
N HIS A 22 3.45 -10.96 -1.53
CA HIS A 22 4.61 -11.71 -1.06
C HIS A 22 5.88 -11.16 -1.72
N PHE A 23 7.06 -11.41 -1.14
CA PHE A 23 8.36 -11.04 -1.72
C PHE A 23 8.66 -9.53 -1.73
N ILE A 24 9.93 -9.19 -1.49
CA ILE A 24 10.38 -7.79 -1.28
C ILE A 24 10.19 -6.92 -2.52
N LYS A 25 10.19 -7.53 -3.71
CA LYS A 25 9.99 -6.84 -5.00
C LYS A 25 8.60 -6.21 -5.13
N THR A 26 7.64 -6.61 -4.29
CA THR A 26 6.32 -5.94 -4.12
C THR A 26 6.44 -4.41 -4.09
N VAL A 27 7.45 -3.87 -3.40
CA VAL A 27 7.57 -2.42 -3.20
C VAL A 27 7.90 -1.69 -4.50
N GLU A 28 8.86 -2.21 -5.27
CA GLU A 28 9.26 -1.64 -6.56
C GLU A 28 8.17 -1.87 -7.60
N ASP A 29 7.62 -3.08 -7.69
CA ASP A 29 6.67 -3.44 -8.77
C ASP A 29 5.32 -2.75 -8.60
N ILE A 30 4.82 -2.59 -7.36
CA ILE A 30 3.62 -1.76 -7.12
C ILE A 30 3.94 -0.28 -7.40
N HIS A 31 5.11 0.22 -7.02
CA HIS A 31 5.48 1.61 -7.33
C HIS A 31 5.45 1.85 -8.84
N GLU A 32 6.13 1.01 -9.61
CA GLU A 32 6.21 1.07 -11.08
C GLU A 32 4.82 0.93 -11.72
N ALA A 33 3.99 0.01 -11.22
CA ALA A 33 2.61 -0.16 -11.69
C ALA A 33 1.78 1.12 -11.49
N LEU A 34 1.94 1.81 -10.36
CA LEU A 34 1.20 3.03 -10.06
C LEU A 34 1.65 4.21 -10.95
N VAL A 35 2.97 4.46 -11.06
CA VAL A 35 3.48 5.58 -11.87
C VAL A 35 3.26 5.37 -13.37
N THR A 36 3.24 4.10 -13.82
CA THR A 36 2.91 3.76 -15.21
C THR A 36 1.42 3.93 -15.51
N ALA A 37 0.54 3.60 -14.55
CA ALA A 37 -0.91 3.65 -14.75
C ALA A 37 -1.45 5.08 -14.84
N VAL A 38 -0.90 6.03 -14.07
CA VAL A 38 -1.39 7.41 -14.02
C VAL A 38 -0.21 8.40 -14.02
N PRO A 39 -0.06 9.22 -15.07
CA PRO A 39 0.96 10.27 -15.10
C PRO A 39 0.79 11.25 -13.94
N GLY A 40 1.88 11.50 -13.20
CA GLY A 40 1.89 12.45 -12.09
C GLY A 40 1.17 11.97 -10.82
N ILE A 41 0.87 10.67 -10.70
CA ILE A 41 0.23 10.10 -9.51
C ILE A 41 0.97 10.46 -8.22
N LYS A 42 0.18 10.81 -7.20
CA LYS A 42 0.66 11.08 -5.83
C LYS A 42 0.14 10.00 -4.90
N PHE A 43 1.05 9.18 -4.38
CA PHE A 43 0.72 8.08 -3.50
C PHE A 43 1.82 7.75 -2.50
N GLY A 44 1.45 6.98 -1.50
CA GLY A 44 2.37 6.31 -0.58
C GLY A 44 2.03 4.84 -0.46
N LEU A 45 3.07 4.01 -0.47
CA LEU A 45 3.00 2.56 -0.36
C LEU A 45 3.79 2.12 0.87
N ALA A 46 3.22 1.22 1.67
CA ALA A 46 3.91 0.48 2.71
C ALA A 46 3.62 -1.02 2.58
N PHE A 47 4.63 -1.86 2.80
CA PHE A 47 4.54 -3.32 2.75
C PHE A 47 5.20 -3.93 3.99
N CYS A 48 4.49 -4.83 4.67
CA CYS A 48 4.96 -5.52 5.87
C CYS A 48 5.78 -6.77 5.49
N GLU A 49 7.10 -6.67 5.52
CA GLU A 49 7.98 -7.85 5.39
C GLU A 49 7.67 -8.83 6.55
N SER A 50 7.40 -10.10 6.25
CA SER A 50 6.96 -11.06 7.28
C SER A 50 8.05 -12.02 7.77
N SER A 51 9.28 -11.87 7.27
CA SER A 51 10.42 -12.71 7.60
C SER A 51 11.70 -11.87 7.76
N GLY A 52 12.77 -12.51 8.24
CA GLY A 52 14.07 -11.85 8.42
C GLY A 52 13.99 -10.64 9.35
N LYS A 53 14.29 -9.44 8.82
CA LYS A 53 14.28 -8.20 9.60
C LYS A 53 12.86 -7.72 9.95
N ALA A 54 11.83 -8.26 9.28
CA ALA A 54 10.42 -7.94 9.51
C ALA A 54 10.14 -6.42 9.53
N LEU A 55 10.72 -5.69 8.57
CA LEU A 55 10.57 -4.24 8.48
C LEU A 55 9.34 -3.87 7.67
N VAL A 56 8.73 -2.73 8.00
CA VAL A 56 7.86 -2.04 7.05
C VAL A 56 8.74 -1.44 5.97
N ARG A 57 8.49 -1.82 4.73
CA ARG A 57 9.16 -1.31 3.53
C ARG A 57 8.23 -0.34 2.84
N TRP A 58 8.76 0.69 2.20
CA TRP A 58 7.92 1.74 1.63
C TRP A 58 8.49 2.33 0.36
N SER A 59 7.61 2.93 -0.42
CA SER A 59 7.93 3.73 -1.60
C SER A 59 6.76 4.67 -1.89
N GLY A 60 6.93 5.65 -2.77
CA GLY A 60 5.85 6.56 -3.15
C GLY A 60 6.36 7.82 -3.82
N THR A 61 5.43 8.68 -4.17
CA THR A 61 5.68 9.95 -4.87
C THR A 61 5.17 11.17 -4.10
N ASP A 62 4.64 10.93 -2.89
CA ASP A 62 4.16 11.93 -1.94
C ASP A 62 4.56 11.54 -0.51
N GLU A 63 5.34 12.38 0.17
CA GLU A 63 5.86 12.10 1.51
C GLU A 63 4.74 11.95 2.56
N GLY A 64 3.68 12.76 2.45
CA GLY A 64 2.54 12.71 3.36
C GLY A 64 1.80 11.36 3.26
N MET A 65 1.59 10.87 2.04
CA MET A 65 0.99 9.56 1.83
C MET A 65 1.92 8.41 2.25
N ILE A 66 3.25 8.55 2.08
CA ILE A 66 4.22 7.53 2.53
C ILE A 66 4.16 7.38 4.05
N GLU A 67 4.17 8.49 4.80
CA GLU A 67 4.09 8.44 6.26
C GLU A 67 2.74 7.89 6.73
N LEU A 68 1.65 8.24 6.02
CA LEU A 68 0.33 7.68 6.30
C LEU A 68 0.28 6.15 6.08
N ALA A 69 0.92 5.67 5.01
CA ALA A 69 1.03 4.24 4.71
C ALA A 69 1.81 3.50 5.80
N LYS A 70 2.98 4.02 6.18
CA LYS A 70 3.84 3.44 7.24
C LYS A 70 3.10 3.37 8.57
N LYS A 71 2.42 4.46 8.98
CA LYS A 71 1.68 4.52 10.24
C LYS A 71 0.59 3.46 10.31
N ASN A 72 -0.20 3.31 9.25
CA ASN A 72 -1.27 2.32 9.20
C ASN A 72 -0.72 0.88 9.14
N ALA A 73 0.37 0.65 8.39
CA ALA A 73 1.04 -0.65 8.33
C ALA A 73 1.55 -1.10 9.71
N LEU A 74 2.19 -0.20 10.46
CA LEU A 74 2.65 -0.46 11.83
C LEU A 74 1.49 -0.71 12.80
N SER A 75 0.37 0.00 12.61
CA SER A 75 -0.81 -0.14 13.47
C SER A 75 -1.52 -1.48 13.26
N LEU A 76 -1.57 -1.99 12.01
CA LEU A 76 -2.15 -3.30 11.72
C LEU A 76 -1.21 -4.45 12.12
N GLY A 77 0.09 -4.33 11.81
CA GLY A 77 1.10 -5.33 12.17
C GLY A 77 0.90 -6.71 11.54
N ALA A 78 0.11 -6.82 10.47
CA ALA A 78 -0.10 -8.07 9.75
C ALA A 78 1.02 -8.30 8.72
N GLY A 79 1.68 -9.46 8.79
CA GLY A 79 2.72 -9.81 7.82
C GLY A 79 2.16 -9.90 6.39
N HIS A 80 2.97 -9.49 5.42
CA HIS A 80 2.65 -9.58 3.99
C HIS A 80 1.45 -8.74 3.51
N THR A 81 0.93 -7.83 4.34
CA THR A 81 -0.03 -6.83 3.88
C THR A 81 0.67 -5.64 3.25
N PHE A 82 0.04 -5.03 2.25
CA PHE A 82 0.43 -3.74 1.71
C PHE A 82 -0.69 -2.71 1.81
N PHE A 83 -0.29 -1.45 1.90
CA PHE A 83 -1.14 -0.28 2.07
C PHE A 83 -0.79 0.72 0.97
N ILE A 84 -1.76 1.12 0.16
CA ILE A 84 -1.60 2.22 -0.80
C ILE A 84 -2.56 3.34 -0.40
N PHE A 85 -2.02 4.52 -0.16
CA PHE A 85 -2.78 5.75 0.00
C PHE A 85 -2.61 6.62 -1.23
N LEU A 86 -3.72 7.04 -1.82
CA LEU A 86 -3.77 7.88 -3.01
C LEU A 86 -4.16 9.30 -2.58
N ALA A 87 -3.35 10.29 -2.92
CA ALA A 87 -3.62 11.68 -2.60
C ALA A 87 -4.93 12.17 -3.27
N PRO A 88 -5.51 13.31 -2.83
CA PRO A 88 -6.74 13.83 -3.39
C PRO A 88 -6.68 13.98 -4.91
N GLY A 89 -7.75 13.53 -5.59
CA GLY A 89 -7.84 13.53 -7.05
C GLY A 89 -7.39 12.24 -7.74
N PHE A 90 -6.83 11.26 -7.00
CA PHE A 90 -6.51 9.94 -7.51
C PHE A 90 -7.43 8.87 -6.91
N PHE A 91 -7.92 7.96 -7.75
CA PHE A 91 -8.95 7.00 -7.37
C PHE A 91 -8.51 5.55 -7.60
N PRO A 92 -8.97 4.59 -6.76
CA PRO A 92 -8.62 3.19 -6.93
C PRO A 92 -8.93 2.65 -8.33
N VAL A 93 -10.03 3.09 -8.97
CA VAL A 93 -10.38 2.66 -10.33
C VAL A 93 -9.29 2.95 -11.37
N ASN A 94 -8.44 3.97 -11.14
CA ASN A 94 -7.35 4.29 -12.04
C ASN A 94 -6.22 3.25 -12.01
N VAL A 95 -6.07 2.52 -10.90
CA VAL A 95 -4.88 1.70 -10.63
C VAL A 95 -5.17 0.26 -10.23
N LEU A 96 -6.39 -0.07 -9.82
CA LEU A 96 -6.74 -1.39 -9.27
C LEU A 96 -6.39 -2.55 -10.22
N ASN A 97 -6.57 -2.37 -11.52
CA ASN A 97 -6.21 -3.42 -12.48
C ASN A 97 -4.70 -3.60 -12.61
N ALA A 98 -3.92 -2.52 -12.56
CA ALA A 98 -2.47 -2.60 -12.58
C ALA A 98 -1.94 -3.27 -11.30
N VAL A 99 -2.45 -2.89 -10.13
CA VAL A 99 -2.08 -3.52 -8.84
C VAL A 99 -2.44 -5.01 -8.82
N LYS A 100 -3.64 -5.39 -9.28
CA LYS A 100 -4.03 -6.82 -9.37
C LYS A 100 -3.19 -7.63 -10.34
N ALA A 101 -2.55 -6.98 -11.31
CA ALA A 101 -1.69 -7.64 -12.29
C ALA A 101 -0.23 -7.78 -11.84
N VAL A 102 0.16 -7.15 -10.72
CA VAL A 102 1.50 -7.31 -10.14
C VAL A 102 1.69 -8.77 -9.69
N PRO A 103 2.75 -9.49 -10.12
CA PRO A 103 2.92 -10.91 -9.85
C PRO A 103 2.94 -11.28 -8.36
N GLU A 104 3.46 -10.39 -7.52
CA GLU A 104 3.55 -10.57 -6.09
C GLU A 104 2.19 -10.45 -5.36
N VAL A 105 1.22 -9.76 -5.97
CA VAL A 105 -0.07 -9.47 -5.34
C VAL A 105 -0.97 -10.70 -5.31
N CYS A 106 -1.34 -11.10 -4.10
CA CYS A 106 -2.19 -12.26 -3.85
C CYS A 106 -3.69 -11.90 -3.89
N ARG A 107 -4.07 -10.77 -3.28
CA ARG A 107 -5.46 -10.27 -3.25
C ARG A 107 -5.54 -8.83 -2.80
N ILE A 108 -6.67 -8.21 -3.11
CA ILE A 108 -7.14 -6.95 -2.51
C ILE A 108 -8.23 -7.30 -1.49
N PHE A 109 -8.22 -6.67 -0.32
CA PHE A 109 -9.22 -6.88 0.74
C PHE A 109 -10.47 -6.02 0.55
#